data_AF-A0A7W7RZQ0-F1
#
_entry.id   AF-A0A7W7RZQ0-F1
#
_cell.length_a   1.000
_cell.length_b   1.000
_cell.length_c   1.000
_cell.angle_alpha   90.00
_cell.angle_beta   90.00
_cell.angle_gamma   90.00
#
_symmetry.space_group_name_H-M   'P 1'
#
loop_
_entity.id
_entity.type
_entity.pdbx_description
1 polymer ?
#
loop_
_entity_poly.entity_id
_entity_poly.type
_entity_poly.pdbx_seq_one_letter_code
_entity_poly.pdbx_strand_id
1 'polypeptide(L)' 'MTEPEGYRALVVLRVDDLDAAHAKLTSRGAEFTRDPGPMGERIRVAYLEDPEGNLIELQEWLALREQAGSAPA' A
#
# COMPACT_ATOMS: atom_id res chain seq x y z
N MET A 1 14.98 -25.54 13.49
CA MET A 1 14.11 -24.47 13.98
C MET A 1 13.55 -23.84 12.73
N THR A 2 12.32 -24.19 12.35
CA THR A 2 11.71 -23.70 11.12
C THR A 2 11.39 -22.22 11.34
N GLU A 3 12.06 -21.34 10.60
CA GLU A 3 11.68 -19.93 10.56
C GLU A 3 10.22 -19.85 10.10
N PRO A 4 9.41 -18.95 10.67
CA PRO A 4 8.03 -18.82 10.27
C PRO A 4 7.97 -18.47 8.78
N GLU A 5 7.31 -19.32 7.99
CA GLU A 5 7.05 -19.09 6.57
C GLU A 5 5.97 -18.01 6.45
N GLY A 6 6.36 -16.74 6.53
CA GLY A 6 5.44 -15.61 6.43
C GLY A 6 6.15 -14.26 6.57
N TYR A 7 5.45 -13.19 6.19
CA TYR A 7 6.00 -11.84 6.33
C TYR A 7 6.19 -11.48 7.80
N ARG A 8 7.38 -10.96 8.15
CA ARG A 8 7.69 -10.50 9.51
C ARG A 8 6.76 -9.37 9.97
N ALA A 9 6.38 -8.50 9.02
CA ALA A 9 5.47 -7.40 9.24
C ALA A 9 4.72 -7.08 7.94
N LEU A 10 3.52 -6.52 8.08
CA LEU A 10 2.76 -5.89 7.01
C LEU A 10 2.63 -4.40 7.32
N VAL A 11 3.09 -3.55 6.41
CA VAL A 11 2.94 -2.10 6.52
C VAL A 11 1.81 -1.66 5.59
N VAL A 12 0.75 -1.08 6.14
CA VAL A 12 -0.37 -0.58 5.35
C VAL A 12 -0.32 0.95 5.29
N LEU A 13 -0.17 1.49 4.09
CA LEU A 13 -0.15 2.93 3.85
C LEU A 13 -1.39 3.33 3.06
N ARG A 14 -2.19 4.22 3.64
CA ARG A 14 -3.32 4.82 2.92
C ARG A 14 -2.81 5.92 1.99
N VAL A 15 -3.28 5.91 0.75
CA VAL A 15 -3.00 6.91 -0.27
C VAL A 15 -4.31 7.48 -0.80
N ASP A 16 -4.27 8.74 -1.26
CA ASP A 16 -5.41 9.39 -1.93
C ASP A 16 -5.56 8.95 -3.39
N ASP A 17 -4.43 8.66 -4.07
CA ASP A 17 -4.38 8.20 -5.45
C ASP A 17 -3.39 7.03 -5.59
N LEU A 18 -3.92 5.83 -5.78
CA LEU A 18 -3.15 4.59 -5.85
C LEU A 18 -2.36 4.47 -7.15
N ASP A 19 -2.92 4.92 -8.27
CA ASP A 19 -2.25 4.86 -9.58
C ASP A 19 -1.05 5.80 -9.62
N ALA A 20 -1.20 7.02 -9.08
CA ALA A 20 -0.11 7.97 -8.97
C ALA A 20 0.99 7.48 -8.00
N ALA A 21 0.61 6.89 -6.86
CA ALA A 21 1.55 6.29 -5.94
C ALA A 21 2.31 5.11 -6.58
N HIS A 22 1.60 4.23 -7.28
CA HIS A 22 2.17 3.11 -8.02
C HIS A 22 3.19 3.60 -9.05
N ALA A 23 2.79 4.47 -9.97
CA ALA A 23 3.68 5.00 -11.02
C ALA A 23 4.94 5.68 -10.44
N LYS A 24 4.77 6.46 -9.37
CA LYS A 24 5.89 7.13 -8.69
C LYS A 24 6.86 6.13 -8.05
N LEU A 25 6.36 5.08 -7.43
CA LEU A 25 7.16 4.06 -6.77
C LEU A 25 7.85 3.15 -7.79
N THR A 26 7.15 2.72 -8.85
CA THR A 26 7.73 1.97 -9.96
C THR A 26 8.85 2.77 -10.63
N SER A 27 8.65 4.08 -10.86
CA SER A 27 9.70 4.95 -11.41
C SER A 27 10.93 5.09 -10.50
N ARG A 28 10.81 4.76 -9.22
CA ARG A 28 11.89 4.78 -8.23
C ARG A 28 12.52 3.39 -8.03
N GLY A 29 12.05 2.37 -8.74
CA GLY A 29 12.55 1.00 -8.67
C GLY A 29 11.86 0.13 -7.61
N ALA A 30 10.67 0.51 -7.12
CA ALA A 30 9.90 -0.36 -6.26
C ALA A 30 9.34 -1.56 -7.04
N GLU A 31 9.44 -2.76 -6.45
CA GLU A 31 8.93 -4.00 -7.02
C GLU A 31 7.55 -4.31 -6.48
N PHE A 32 6.54 -4.26 -7.34
CA PHE A 32 5.17 -4.59 -6.97
C PHE A 32 4.92 -6.08 -7.15
N THR A 33 4.50 -6.73 -6.07
CA THR A 33 4.05 -8.13 -6.08
C THR A 33 2.61 -8.24 -6.60
N ARG A 34 1.84 -7.16 -6.50
CA ARG A 34 0.50 -7.05 -7.07
C ARG A 34 0.19 -5.61 -7.46
N ASP A 35 -0.18 -5.43 -8.73
CA ASP A 35 -0.64 -4.17 -9.30
C ASP A 35 -1.90 -3.61 -8.59
N PRO A 36 -2.15 -2.29 -8.70
CA PRO A 36 -3.35 -1.63 -8.23
C PRO A 36 -4.63 -2.30 -8.72
N GLY A 37 -5.40 -2.88 -7.79
CA GLY A 37 -6.65 -3.55 -8.11
C GLY A 37 -7.73 -3.35 -7.06
N PRO A 38 -9.01 -3.49 -7.42
CA PRO A 38 -10.09 -3.44 -6.43
C PRO A 38 -9.95 -4.57 -5.41
N MET A 39 -10.16 -4.24 -4.14
CA MET A 39 -10.27 -5.21 -3.05
C MET A 39 -11.64 -5.03 -2.40
N GLY A 40 -12.62 -5.76 -2.94
CA GLY A 40 -14.04 -5.52 -2.64
C GLY A 40 -14.57 -4.26 -3.34
N GLU A 41 -15.62 -3.66 -2.78
CA GLU A 41 -16.36 -2.56 -3.43
C GLU A 41 -15.90 -1.16 -2.97
N ARG A 42 -15.10 -1.07 -1.91
CA ARG A 42 -14.84 0.21 -1.23
C ARG A 42 -13.38 0.67 -1.26
N ILE A 43 -12.45 -0.22 -1.61
CA ILE A 43 -11.02 0.09 -1.58
C ILE A 43 -10.32 -0.52 -2.80
N ARG A 44 -9.21 0.11 -3.19
CA ARG A 44 -8.23 -0.43 -4.13
C ARG A 44 -6.93 -0.65 -3.40
N VAL A 45 -6.22 -1.72 -3.75
CA VAL A 45 -4.97 -2.12 -3.09
C VAL A 45 -3.89 -2.45 -4.10
N ALA A 46 -2.65 -2.15 -3.75
CA ALA A 46 -1.45 -2.64 -4.44
C ALA A 46 -0.48 -3.17 -3.38
N TYR A 47 0.32 -4.16 -3.74
CA TYR A 47 1.32 -4.74 -2.84
C TYR A 47 2.71 -4.59 -3.43
N LEU A 48 3.66 -4.18 -2.60
CA LEU A 48 5.07 -4.14 -2.93
C LEU A 48 5.90 -4.77 -1.82
N GLU A 49 7.08 -5.24 -2.18
CA GLU A 49 8.07 -5.74 -1.24
C GLU A 49 9.24 -4.78 -1.19
N ASP A 50 9.74 -4.49 0.02
CA ASP A 50 10.98 -3.75 0.17
C ASP A 50 12.20 -4.70 0.18
N PRO A 51 13.43 -4.21 -0.05
CA PRO A 51 14.62 -5.05 -0.10
C PRO A 51 14.90 -5.89 1.17
N GLU A 52 14.36 -5.50 2.32
CA GLU A 52 14.45 -6.25 3.58
C GLU A 52 13.36 -7.34 3.71
N GLY A 53 12.53 -7.54 2.68
CA GLY A 53 11.49 -8.55 2.62
C GLY A 53 10.23 -8.23 3.44
N ASN A 54 9.95 -6.96 3.75
CA ASN A 54 8.69 -6.59 4.37
C ASN A 54 7.62 -6.32 3.29
N LEU A 55 6.42 -6.84 3.53
CA LEU A 55 5.28 -6.59 2.66
C LEU A 55 4.69 -5.22 2.99
N ILE A 56 4.51 -4.40 1.95
CA ILE A 56 3.85 -3.11 2.04
C ILE A 56 2.58 -3.17 1.19
N GLU A 57 1.48 -2.74 1.77
CA GLU A 57 0.18 -2.62 1.12
C GLU A 57 -0.18 -1.14 0.99
N LEU A 58 -0.41 -0.68 -0.24
CA LEU A 58 -0.95 0.64 -0.52
C LEU A 58 -2.45 0.53 -0.67
N GLN A 59 -3.20 1.32 0.08
CA GLN A 59 -4.67 1.32 0.05
C GLN A 59 -5.23 2.67 -0.35
N GLU A 60 -6.10 2.68 -1.35
CA GLU A 60 -6.94 3.83 -1.71
C GLU A 60 -8.39 3.53 -1.33
N TRP A 61 -9.03 4.47 -0.62
CA TRP A 61 -10.42 4.34 -0.21
C TRP A 61 -11.32 5.08 -1.20
N LEU A 62 -12.16 4.33 -1.92
CA LEU A 62 -13.12 4.86 -2.90
C LEU A 62 -14.31 5.57 -2.23
N ALA A 63 -14.57 5.27 -0.95
CA ALA A 63 -15.50 6.02 -0.13
C ALA A 63 -14.75 7.20 0.50
N LEU A 64 -15.16 8.42 0.15
CA LEU A 64 -14.73 9.68 0.77
C LEU A 64 -14.86 9.58 2.29
N ARG A 65 -13.77 9.22 2.97
CA ARG A 65 -13.54 9.72 4.32
C ARG A 65 -13.05 11.14 4.13
N GLU A 66 -13.96 12.10 4.31
CA GLU A 66 -13.58 13.50 4.55
C GLU A 66 -12.40 13.50 5.52
N GLN A 67 -11.28 14.06 5.08
CA GLN A 67 -10.04 14.13 5.83
C GLN A 67 -10.31 14.95 7.10
N ALA A 68 -10.64 14.28 8.20
CA ALA A 68 -10.77 14.93 9.50
C ALA A 68 -9.38 15.34 9.99
N GLY A 69 -9.03 16.60 9.74
CA GLY A 69 -8.03 17.34 10.51
C GLY A 69 -6.59 17.00 10.15
N SER A 70 -6.04 17.74 9.19
CA SER A 70 -4.71 18.33 9.43
C SER A 70 -4.79 19.04 10.79
N ALA A 71 -4.12 18.49 11.80
CA ALA A 71 -3.99 19.16 13.08
C ALA A 71 -3.23 20.48 12.84
N PRO A 72 -3.79 21.65 13.18
CA PRO A 72 -3.00 22.87 13.17
C PRO A 72 -1.98 22.81 14.32
N ALA A 73 -0.80 23.36 14.05
CA ALA A 73 0.31 23.52 14.98
C ALA A 73 -0.03 24.43 16.18
#